data_AF-A0A7Y9RTL6-F1
#
_entry.id   AF-A0A7Y9RTL6-F1
#
_cell.length_a   1.000
_cell.length_b   1.000
_cell.length_c   1.000
_cell.angle_alpha   90.00
_cell.angle_beta   90.00
_cell.angle_gamma   90.00
#
_symmetry.space_group_name_H-M   'P 1'
#
loop_
_entity.id
_entity.type
_entity.pdbx_description
1 polymer ?
#
loop_
_entity_poly.entity_id
_entity_poly.type
_entity_poly.pdbx_seq_one_letter_code
_entity_poly.pdbx_strand_id
1 'polypeptide(L)' 'MTWTRKQAVLVLAVAAFTALSFANFAATLYDAWSGGEDRPPGYYAAHSVLIVVNLAIAAALGTLGARAWRATRR' A
#
# COMPACT_ATOMS: atom_id res chain seq x y z
N MET A 1 -1.72 -4.56 25.03
CA MET A 1 -1.22 -5.52 24.01
C MET A 1 0.27 -5.31 23.82
N THR A 2 1.09 -6.32 24.09
CA THR A 2 2.55 -6.26 23.91
C THR A 2 2.90 -6.75 22.50
N TRP A 3 3.66 -5.97 21.74
CA TRP A 3 4.02 -6.33 20.36
C TRP A 3 5.09 -7.42 20.35
N THR A 4 4.81 -8.55 19.68
CA THR A 4 5.82 -9.59 19.45
C THR A 4 6.61 -9.31 18.16
N ARG A 5 7.85 -9.81 18.09
CA ARG A 5 8.69 -9.70 16.90
C ARG A 5 8.01 -10.27 15.64
N LYS A 6 7.24 -11.36 15.78
CA LYS A 6 6.47 -11.97 14.69
C LYS A 6 5.37 -11.03 14.17
N GLN A 7 4.65 -10.35 15.06
CA GLN A 7 3.62 -9.37 14.68
C GLN A 7 4.23 -8.16 13.97
N ALA A 8 5.38 -7.66 14.44
CA ALA A 8 6.07 -6.56 13.77
C ALA A 8 6.52 -6.92 12.34
N VAL A 9 7.04 -8.12 12.13
CA VAL A 9 7.40 -8.62 10.79
C VAL A 9 6.16 -8.78 9.92
N LEU A 10 5.08 -9.36 10.46
CA LEU A 10 3.84 -9.52 9.71
C LEU A 10 3.29 -8.18 9.23
N VAL A 11 3.23 -7.16 10.10
CA VAL A 11 2.73 -5.83 9.75
C VAL A 11 3.63 -5.16 8.71
N LEU A 12 4.95 -5.28 8.84
CA LEU A 12 5.88 -4.77 7.83
C LEU A 12 5.74 -5.48 6.48
N ALA A 13 5.58 -6.80 6.48
CA ALA A 13 5.37 -7.59 5.28
C ALA A 13 4.05 -7.22 4.58
N VAL A 14 2.96 -7.06 5.34
CA VAL A 14 1.67 -6.60 4.82
C VAL A 14 1.80 -5.20 4.24
N ALA A 15 2.45 -4.27 4.96
CA ALA A 15 2.69 -2.92 4.46
C ALA A 15 3.46 -2.92 3.13
N ALA A 16 4.54 -3.72 3.05
CA ALA A 16 5.33 -3.85 1.83
C ALA A 16 4.52 -4.47 0.69
N PHE A 17 3.77 -5.53 0.96
CA PHE A 17 2.91 -6.18 -0.04
C PHE A 17 1.87 -5.20 -0.58
N THR A 18 1.15 -4.50 0.29
CA THR A 18 0.17 -3.48 -0.11
C THR A 18 0.83 -2.39 -0.95
N ALA A 19 1.96 -1.84 -0.52
CA ALA A 19 2.66 -0.81 -1.26
C ALA A 19 3.05 -1.29 -2.68
N LEU A 20 3.61 -2.49 -2.80
CA LEU A 20 4.04 -3.05 -4.09
C LEU A 20 2.86 -3.36 -5.01
N SER A 21 1.79 -3.99 -4.50
CA SER A 21 0.61 -4.30 -5.30
C SER A 21 -0.05 -3.04 -5.83
N PHE A 22 -0.21 -2.00 -5.01
CA PHE A 22 -0.86 -0.76 -5.44
C PHE A 22 0.05 0.13 -6.29
N ALA A 23 1.37 0.08 -6.10
CA ALA A 23 2.31 0.72 -7.03
C ALA A 23 2.25 0.10 -8.42
N ASN A 24 2.23 -1.25 -8.51
CA ASN A 24 2.06 -1.94 -9.79
C ASN A 24 0.69 -1.63 -10.41
N PHE A 25 -0.36 -1.62 -9.61
CA PHE A 25 -1.70 -1.27 -10.08
C PHE A 25 -1.78 0.17 -10.61
N ALA A 26 -1.09 1.11 -9.96
CA ALA A 26 -0.97 2.49 -10.43
C ALA A 26 -0.26 2.57 -11.79
N ALA A 27 0.83 1.81 -11.98
CA ALA A 27 1.52 1.74 -13.27
C ALA A 27 0.60 1.19 -14.37
N THR A 28 -0.10 0.08 -14.10
CA THR A 28 -1.06 -0.50 -15.06
C THR A 28 -2.20 0.46 -15.39
N LEU A 29 -2.70 1.21 -14.39
CA LEU A 29 -3.75 2.21 -14.61
C LEU A 29 -3.26 3.37 -15.47
N TYR A 30 -2.02 3.81 -15.26
CA TYR A 30 -1.38 4.85 -16.05
C TYR A 30 -1.14 4.41 -17.50
N ASP A 31 -0.69 3.17 -17.71
CA ASP A 31 -0.51 2.61 -19.05
C ASP A 31 -1.85 2.53 -19.80
N ALA A 32 -2.91 2.08 -19.13
CA ALA A 32 -4.27 2.07 -19.68
C ALA A 32 -4.78 3.47 -20.04
N TRP A 33 -4.52 4.47 -19.19
CA TRP A 33 -4.94 5.84 -19.42
C TRP A 33 -4.16 6.50 -20.57
N SER A 34 -2.83 6.33 -20.59
CA SER A 34 -1.95 6.90 -21.62
C SER A 34 -2.06 6.18 -22.97
N GLY A 35 -2.43 4.90 -22.98
CA GLY A 35 -2.73 4.12 -24.18
C GLY A 35 -4.07 4.44 -24.85
N GLY A 36 -4.88 5.34 -24.26
CA GLY A 36 -6.16 5.77 -24.82
C GLY A 36 -7.26 4.71 -24.75
N GLU A 37 -7.20 3.82 -23.77
CA GLU A 37 -8.19 2.76 -23.60
C GLU A 37 -9.56 3.37 -23.26
N ASP A 38 -10.61 2.99 -24.00
CA ASP A 38 -11.93 3.61 -23.83
C ASP A 38 -12.63 3.03 -22.59
N ARG A 39 -12.42 3.68 -21.44
CA ARG A 39 -13.03 3.30 -20.16
C ARG A 39 -13.82 4.47 -19.56
N PRO A 40 -14.91 4.20 -18.82
CA PRO A 40 -15.71 5.25 -18.19
C PRO A 40 -14.85 6.17 -17.30
N PRO A 41 -15.09 7.50 -17.26
CA PRO A 41 -14.32 8.41 -16.41
C PRO A 41 -14.33 8.02 -14.92
N GLY A 42 -15.46 7.47 -14.45
CA GLY A 42 -15.60 6.96 -13.09
C GLY A 42 -14.66 5.79 -12.76
N TYR A 43 -14.25 5.01 -13.77
CA TYR A 43 -13.27 3.93 -13.61
C TYR A 43 -11.93 4.50 -13.14
N TYR A 44 -11.36 5.49 -13.85
CA TYR A 44 -10.06 6.05 -13.50
C TYR A 44 -10.12 6.78 -12.15
N ALA A 45 -11.19 7.52 -11.88
CA ALA A 45 -11.38 8.22 -10.61
C ALA A 45 -11.42 7.24 -9.42
N ALA A 46 -12.25 6.19 -9.50
CA ALA A 46 -12.40 5.21 -8.43
C ALA A 46 -11.08 4.47 -8.14
N HIS A 47 -10.39 4.02 -9.19
CA HIS A 47 -9.14 3.28 -9.02
C HIS A 47 -7.99 4.18 -8.54
N SER A 48 -7.95 5.44 -8.95
CA SER A 48 -6.97 6.42 -8.44
C SER A 48 -7.17 6.67 -6.94
N VAL A 49 -8.41 6.87 -6.49
CA VAL A 49 -8.73 7.03 -5.06
C VAL A 49 -8.36 5.77 -4.27
N LEU A 50 -8.72 4.59 -4.80
CA LEU A 50 -8.37 3.30 -4.20
C LEU A 50 -6.85 3.17 -4.01
N ILE A 51 -6.06 3.52 -5.02
CA ILE A 51 -4.59 3.50 -4.96
C ILE A 51 -4.08 4.42 -3.86
N VAL A 52 -4.51 5.69 -3.87
CA VAL A 52 -4.03 6.70 -2.90
C VAL A 52 -4.32 6.26 -1.46
N VAL A 53 -5.55 5.77 -1.19
CA VAL A 53 -5.95 5.31 0.15
C VAL A 53 -5.11 4.11 0.59
N ASN A 54 -4.90 3.12 -0.28
CA ASN A 54 -4.13 1.94 0.09
C ASN A 54 -2.64 2.24 0.30
N LEU A 55 -2.05 3.14 -0.49
CA LEU A 55 -0.68 3.59 -0.27
C LEU A 55 -0.55 4.37 1.05
N ALA A 56 -1.54 5.18 1.41
CA ALA A 56 -1.59 5.85 2.71
C ALA A 56 -1.66 4.84 3.87
N ILE A 57 -2.49 3.80 3.74
CA ILE A 57 -2.58 2.71 4.73
C ILE A 57 -1.24 1.97 4.81
N ALA A 58 -0.62 1.64 3.68
CA ALA A 58 0.69 0.99 3.65
C ALA A 58 1.76 1.84 4.36
N ALA A 59 1.78 3.16 4.16
CA ALA A 59 2.67 4.06 4.87
C ALA A 59 2.41 4.10 6.39
N ALA A 60 1.13 4.12 6.80
CA ALA A 60 0.74 4.06 8.20
C ALA A 60 1.15 2.72 8.85
N LEU A 61 0.89 1.59 8.19
CA LEU A 61 1.29 0.27 8.66
C LEU A 61 2.82 0.11 8.68
N GLY A 62 3.53 0.63 7.68
CA GLY A 62 4.99 0.60 7.61
C GLY A 62 5.63 1.41 8.74
N THR A 63 5.09 2.60 9.03
CA THR A 63 5.57 3.42 10.17
C THR A 63 5.27 2.76 11.51
N LEU A 64 4.10 2.17 11.70
CA LEU A 64 3.75 1.41 12.91
C LEU A 64 4.64 0.17 13.08
N GLY A 65 4.80 -0.63 12.03
CA GLY A 65 5.64 -1.83 12.02
C GLY A 65 7.11 -1.50 12.30
N ALA A 66 7.63 -0.40 11.74
CA ALA A 66 8.99 0.04 11.99
C ALA A 66 9.20 0.48 13.44
N ARG A 67 8.22 1.18 14.04
CA ARG A 67 8.26 1.56 15.46
C ARG A 67 8.19 0.33 16.36
N ALA A 68 7.32 -0.63 16.07
CA ALA A 68 7.21 -1.89 16.80
C ALA A 68 8.49 -2.72 16.72
N TRP A 69 9.10 -2.83 15.53
CA TRP A 69 10.36 -3.54 15.33
C TRP A 69 11.51 -2.92 16.14
N ARG A 70 11.60 -1.58 16.15
CA ARG A 70 12.59 -0.86 16.98
C ARG A 70 12.36 -1.08 18.48
N ALA A 71 11.10 -1.11 18.92
CA ALA A 71 10.75 -1.38 20.31
C ALA A 71 11.12 -2.81 20.74
N THR A 72 11.03 -3.80 19.84
CA THR A 72 11.47 -5.19 20.12
C THR A 72 12.98 -5.42 20.06
N ARG A 73 13.77 -4.42 19.63
CA ARG A 73 15.24 -4.47 19.63
C ARG A 73 15.87 -3.80 20.86
N ARG A 74 15.07 -3.08 21.67
CA ARG A 74 15.48 -2.60 22.99
C ARG A 74 15.17 -3.67 24.03
#